data_AF-A0A6B1DAW2-F1
#
_entry.id   AF-A0A6B1DAW2-F1
#
_cell.length_a   1.000
_cell.length_b   1.000
_cell.length_c   1.000
_cell.angle_alpha   90.00
_cell.angle_beta   90.00
_cell.angle_gamma   90.00
#
_symmetry.space_group_name_H-M   'P 1'
#
loop_
_entity.id
_entity.type
_entity.pdbx_description
1 polymer ?
#
loop_
_entity_poly.entity_id
_entity_poly.type
_entity_poly.pdbx_seq_one_letter_code
_entity_poly.pdbx_strand_id
1 'polypeptide(L)'
;MERHLGRGQDSRIPELAKVREIANTLHLRNRPYQGQIWDWPVYYEPELVEENALFELPDHDDGMKEEQRSHYSPASFTVGESGIWFFSLLWENGRDAAPVEFLDVVPFEETNFDATAPTAVAAS
;
A
#
# COMPACT_ATOMS: atom_id res chain seq x y z
N MET A 1 17.65 -26.73 -18.57
CA MET A 1 17.43 -25.67 -17.56
C MET A 1 16.04 -25.12 -17.79
N GLU A 2 15.05 -25.87 -17.30
CA GLU A 2 13.63 -25.58 -17.51
C GLU A 2 13.12 -24.67 -16.39
N ARG A 3 12.55 -23.54 -16.80
CA ARG A 3 12.03 -22.50 -15.91
C ARG A 3 10.81 -23.07 -15.18
N HIS A 4 10.90 -23.19 -13.86
CA HIS A 4 9.74 -23.37 -12.99
C HIS A 4 8.85 -22.12 -13.09
N LEU A 5 7.97 -22.05 -14.10
CA LEU A 5 6.74 -21.24 -14.01
C LEU A 5 5.67 -22.07 -13.27
N GLY A 6 5.99 -22.46 -12.05
CA GLY A 6 4.98 -22.85 -11.08
C GLY A 6 4.51 -21.59 -10.40
N ARG A 7 3.35 -21.08 -10.81
CA ARG A 7 2.33 -20.43 -9.95
C ARG A 7 1.26 -19.80 -10.84
N GLY A 8 0.31 -20.61 -11.29
CA GLY A 8 -1.06 -20.13 -11.39
C GLY A 8 -1.54 -19.86 -9.96
N GLN A 9 -1.30 -18.67 -9.44
CA GLN A 9 -1.93 -18.22 -8.21
C GLN A 9 -3.04 -17.28 -8.62
N ASP A 10 -4.26 -17.69 -8.33
CA ASP A 10 -5.45 -16.89 -8.47
C ASP A 10 -5.37 -15.83 -7.34
N SER A 11 -4.57 -14.78 -7.54
CA SER A 11 -4.50 -13.61 -6.65
C SER A 11 -5.83 -12.87 -6.72
N ARG A 12 -6.86 -13.42 -6.06
CA ARG A 12 -8.17 -12.81 -6.00
C ARG A 12 -8.05 -11.54 -5.18
N ILE A 13 -8.49 -10.44 -5.78
CA ILE A 13 -8.69 -9.18 -5.07
C ILE A 13 -9.63 -9.47 -3.88
N PRO A 14 -9.18 -9.28 -2.62
CA PRO A 14 -9.99 -9.60 -1.45
C PRO A 14 -11.13 -8.58 -1.28
N GLU A 15 -12.21 -9.02 -0.65
CA GLU A 15 -13.33 -8.13 -0.32
C GLU A 15 -12.88 -7.08 0.72
N LEU A 16 -13.13 -5.79 0.44
CA LEU A 16 -12.68 -4.70 1.32
C LEU A 16 -13.24 -4.79 2.74
N ALA A 17 -14.43 -5.39 2.94
CA ALA A 17 -14.97 -5.64 4.28
C ALA A 17 -14.02 -6.52 5.12
N LYS A 18 -13.50 -7.61 4.55
CA LYS A 18 -12.54 -8.50 5.22
C LYS A 18 -11.20 -7.81 5.46
N VAL A 19 -10.75 -7.01 4.49
CA VAL A 19 -9.52 -6.21 4.65
C VAL A 19 -9.64 -5.27 5.84
N ARG A 20 -10.77 -4.57 5.98
CA ARG A 20 -11.06 -3.70 7.13
C ARG A 20 -11.11 -4.47 8.45
N GLU A 21 -11.68 -5.67 8.47
CA GLU A 21 -11.70 -6.51 9.68
C GLU A 21 -10.28 -6.89 10.14
N ILE A 22 -9.42 -7.28 9.19
CA ILE A 22 -8.01 -7.58 9.48
C ILE A 22 -7.29 -6.33 9.98
N ALA A 23 -7.43 -5.20 9.29
CA ALA A 23 -6.79 -3.95 9.68
C ALA A 23 -7.22 -3.51 11.09
N ASN A 24 -8.52 -3.57 11.41
CA ASN A 24 -9.01 -3.30 12.76
C ASN A 24 -8.45 -4.28 13.79
N THR A 25 -8.35 -5.56 13.45
CA THR A 25 -7.76 -6.57 14.35
C THR A 25 -6.29 -6.26 14.66
N LEU A 26 -5.51 -5.85 13.65
CA LEU A 26 -4.12 -5.43 13.83
C LEU A 26 -4.04 -4.13 14.63
N HIS A 27 -4.93 -3.19 14.36
CA HIS A 27 -5.03 -1.91 15.07
C HIS A 27 -5.34 -2.05 16.57
N LEU A 28 -6.26 -2.95 16.90
CA LEU A 28 -6.57 -3.28 18.29
C LEU A 28 -5.37 -3.93 19.01
N ARG A 29 -4.56 -4.71 18.29
CA ARG A 29 -3.34 -5.34 18.83
C ARG A 29 -2.20 -4.35 19.05
N ASN A 30 -2.18 -3.26 18.29
CA ASN A 30 -1.19 -2.17 18.39
C ASN A 30 0.27 -2.66 18.42
N ARG A 31 0.58 -3.60 17.53
CA ARG A 31 1.93 -4.10 17.31
C ARG A 31 2.24 -4.05 15.83
N PRO A 32 3.46 -3.66 15.44
CA PRO A 32 3.84 -3.69 14.04
C PRO A 32 3.65 -5.09 13.47
N TYR A 33 3.16 -5.16 12.25
CA TYR A 33 2.94 -6.41 11.54
C TYR A 33 3.43 -6.26 10.10
N GLN A 34 4.19 -7.25 9.66
CA GLN A 34 4.65 -7.39 8.29
C GLN A 34 4.47 -8.84 7.88
N GLY A 35 3.77 -9.07 6.78
CA GLY A 35 3.47 -10.42 6.33
C GLY A 35 2.75 -10.46 5.00
N GLN A 36 2.03 -11.54 4.77
CA GLN A 36 1.28 -11.78 3.55
C GLN A 36 -0.08 -12.40 3.89
N ILE A 37 -1.15 -11.86 3.31
CA ILE A 37 -2.52 -12.34 3.48
C ILE A 37 -3.18 -12.35 2.11
N TRP A 38 -3.80 -13.46 1.72
CA TRP A 38 -4.35 -13.68 0.37
C TRP A 38 -3.35 -13.42 -0.75
N ASP A 39 -2.09 -13.78 -0.50
CA ASP A 39 -0.97 -13.54 -1.42
C ASP A 39 -0.61 -12.07 -1.67
N TRP A 40 -1.25 -11.15 -0.95
CA TRP A 40 -0.89 -9.74 -0.93
C TRP A 40 0.02 -9.42 0.25
N PRO A 41 1.09 -8.65 0.04
CA PRO A 41 1.90 -8.16 1.14
C PRO A 41 1.05 -7.24 2.02
N VAL A 42 1.23 -7.34 3.33
CA VAL A 42 0.49 -6.58 4.33
C VAL A 42 1.48 -5.95 5.30
N TYR A 43 1.29 -4.67 5.57
CA TYR A 43 2.04 -3.92 6.56
C TYR A 43 1.07 -3.20 7.48
N TYR A 44 1.39 -3.19 8.76
CA TYR A 44 0.73 -2.37 9.76
C TYR A 44 1.78 -1.76 10.67
N GLU A 45 1.70 -0.45 10.82
CA GLU A 45 2.53 0.33 11.74
C GLU A 45 1.59 0.97 12.78
N PRO A 46 1.82 0.74 14.08
CA PRO A 46 1.00 1.35 15.12
C PRO A 46 1.29 2.86 15.21
N GLU A 47 0.39 3.57 15.88
CA GLU A 47 0.59 4.96 16.24
C GLU A 47 1.86 5.10 17.11
N LEU A 48 2.68 6.08 16.75
CA LEU A 48 3.93 6.40 17.44
C LEU A 48 3.86 7.83 17.97
N VAL A 49 3.98 7.95 19.29
CA VAL A 49 4.12 9.23 19.98
C VAL A 49 5.44 9.20 20.74
N GLU A 50 6.43 9.92 20.23
CA GLU A 50 7.74 10.05 20.88
C GLU A 50 7.95 11.50 21.29
N GLU A 51 7.78 11.79 22.59
CA GLU A 51 7.95 13.15 23.11
C GLU A 51 9.38 13.69 22.93
N ASN A 52 10.35 12.79 22.86
CA ASN A 52 11.79 13.07 22.95
C ASN A 52 12.57 12.49 21.76
N ALA A 53 11.95 12.38 20.58
CA ALA A 53 12.63 11.88 19.39
C ALA A 53 13.82 12.78 19.01
N LEU A 54 14.96 12.14 18.75
CA LEU A 54 16.19 12.81 18.34
C LEU A 54 16.24 12.84 16.81
N PHE A 55 16.40 14.03 16.25
CA PHE A 55 16.56 14.24 14.81
C PHE A 55 17.94 14.81 14.53
N GLU A 56 18.69 14.17 13.63
CA GLU A 56 19.92 14.72 13.09
C GLU A 56 19.57 15.72 11.98
N LEU A 57 19.94 16.99 12.21
CA LEU A 57 19.70 18.09 11.27
C LEU A 57 21.03 18.72 10.87
N PRO A 58 21.18 19.15 9.60
CA PRO A 58 22.33 19.94 9.19
C PRO A 58 22.36 21.27 9.97
N ASP A 59 23.49 21.55 10.57
CA ASP A 59 23.79 22.82 11.23
C ASP A 59 24.24 23.85 10.19
N HIS A 60 24.18 25.13 10.55
CA HIS A 60 24.53 26.23 9.66
C HIS A 60 26.03 26.24 9.28
N ASP A 61 26.88 25.53 10.03
CA ASP A 61 28.34 25.44 9.82
C ASP A 61 28.80 24.09 9.20
N ASP A 62 27.98 23.45 8.37
CA ASP A 62 28.29 22.15 7.73
C ASP A 62 28.43 20.95 8.72
N GLY A 63 28.10 21.18 10.00
CA GLY A 63 28.02 20.14 11.03
C GLY A 63 26.66 19.41 11.05
N MET A 64 26.58 18.29 11.76
CA MET A 64 25.29 17.66 12.12
C MET A 64 24.98 17.97 13.59
N LYS A 65 23.74 18.37 13.88
CA LYS A 65 23.27 18.61 15.24
C LYS A 65 22.07 17.72 15.53
N GLU A 66 22.06 17.13 16.73
CA GLU A 66 20.90 16.42 17.26
C GLU A 66 19.94 17.43 17.90
N GLU A 67 18.70 17.44 17.42
CA GLU A 67 17.60 18.19 18.02
C GLU A 67 16.54 17.25 18.58
N GLN A 68 16.17 17.46 19.84
CA GLN A 68 15.07 16.76 20.47
C GLN A 68 13.77 17.50 20.18
N ARG A 69 12.81 16.81 19.56
CA ARG A 69 11.47 17.34 19.32
C ARG A 69 10.44 16.22 19.40
N SER A 70 9.20 16.58 19.67
CA SER A 70 8.11 15.61 19.68
C SER A 70 7.83 15.10 18.26
N HIS A 71 7.81 13.79 18.09
CA HIS A 71 7.44 13.11 16.86
C HIS A 71 6.11 12.39 17.03
N TYR A 72 5.22 12.60 16.08
CA TYR A 72 3.96 11.88 15.99
C TYR A 72 3.87 11.23 14.61
N SER A 73 3.60 9.94 14.58
CA SER A 73 3.25 9.19 13.38
C SER A 73 1.92 8.46 13.60
N PRO A 74 0.90 8.71 12.77
CA PRO A 74 -0.38 8.01 12.89
C PRO A 74 -0.24 6.51 12.57
N ALA A 75 -1.15 5.70 13.09
CA ALA A 75 -1.20 4.29 12.71
C ALA A 75 -1.51 4.17 11.21
N SER A 76 -0.84 3.23 10.54
CA SER A 76 -1.01 2.96 9.12
C SER A 76 -1.23 1.47 8.87
N PHE A 77 -2.05 1.15 7.88
CA PHE A 77 -2.22 -0.20 7.36
C PHE A 77 -2.14 -0.13 5.85
N THR A 78 -1.41 -1.06 5.24
CA THR A 78 -1.36 -1.20 3.79
C THR A 78 -1.45 -2.67 3.41
N VAL A 79 -2.10 -2.93 2.29
CA VAL A 79 -2.19 -4.26 1.69
C VAL A 79 -2.15 -4.16 0.18
N GLY A 80 -1.43 -5.08 -0.45
CA GLY A 80 -1.37 -5.18 -1.90
C GLY A 80 -0.13 -4.55 -2.51
N GLU A 81 -0.12 -4.48 -3.84
CA GLU A 81 0.99 -3.97 -4.64
C GLU A 81 0.47 -2.85 -5.54
N SER A 82 1.10 -1.68 -5.44
CA SER A 82 0.76 -0.51 -6.25
C SER A 82 0.89 -0.83 -7.74
N GLY A 83 -0.10 -0.41 -8.53
CA GLY A 83 -0.15 -0.72 -9.97
C GLY A 83 -0.74 -2.09 -10.30
N ILE A 84 -1.23 -2.85 -9.31
CA ILE A 84 -2.10 -4.02 -9.53
C ILE A 84 -3.39 -3.85 -8.72
N TRP A 85 -3.25 -3.87 -7.40
CA TRP A 85 -4.31 -3.64 -6.44
C TRP A 85 -3.65 -3.29 -5.11
N PHE A 86 -3.98 -2.11 -4.57
CA PHE A 86 -3.43 -1.61 -3.32
C PHE A 86 -4.52 -0.92 -2.51
N PHE A 87 -4.57 -1.23 -1.23
CA PHE A 87 -5.48 -0.59 -0.29
C PHE A 87 -4.74 -0.17 0.97
N SER A 88 -5.03 1.02 1.47
CA SER A 88 -4.45 1.52 2.71
C SER A 88 -5.48 2.22 3.59
N LEU A 89 -5.18 2.20 4.89
CA LEU A 89 -5.91 2.90 5.94
C LEU A 89 -4.90 3.72 6.75
N LEU A 90 -5.26 4.98 7.04
CA LEU A 90 -4.46 5.89 7.85
C LEU A 90 -5.30 6.48 8.97
N TRP A 91 -4.92 6.25 10.22
CA TRP A 91 -5.57 6.84 11.39
C TRP A 91 -5.02 8.24 11.69
N GLU A 92 -5.18 9.16 10.74
CA GLU A 92 -4.60 10.51 10.80
C GLU A 92 -5.06 11.32 12.04
N ASN A 93 -6.32 11.11 12.45
CA ASN A 93 -6.96 11.81 13.57
C ASN A 93 -6.76 11.07 14.92
N GLY A 94 -5.82 10.14 14.97
CA GLY A 94 -5.49 9.35 16.16
C GLY A 94 -6.19 8.00 16.21
N ARG A 95 -5.72 7.16 17.12
CA ARG A 95 -6.11 5.75 17.26
C ARG A 95 -7.61 5.48 17.34
N ASP A 96 -8.38 6.33 18.01
CA ASP A 96 -9.82 6.13 18.26
C ASP A 96 -10.72 6.75 17.17
N ALA A 97 -10.13 7.39 16.16
CA ALA A 97 -10.86 7.98 15.04
C ALA A 97 -11.07 6.98 13.90
N ALA A 98 -11.99 7.32 12.99
CA ALA A 98 -12.14 6.58 11.74
C ALA A 98 -10.90 6.78 10.86
N PRO A 99 -10.34 5.71 10.25
CA PRO A 99 -9.22 5.85 9.33
C PRO A 99 -9.68 6.46 8.01
N VAL A 100 -8.76 7.17 7.37
CA VAL A 100 -8.90 7.57 5.98
C VAL A 100 -8.50 6.40 5.09
N GLU A 101 -9.37 6.08 4.13
CA GLU A 101 -9.20 4.94 3.24
C GLU A 101 -8.69 5.40 1.88
N PHE A 102 -7.75 4.64 1.32
CA PHE A 102 -7.26 4.84 -0.04
C PHE A 102 -7.23 3.50 -0.77
N LEU A 103 -7.70 3.51 -2.02
CA LEU A 103 -7.77 2.34 -2.88
C LEU A 103 -7.19 2.72 -4.25
N ASP A 104 -6.12 2.05 -4.63
CA ASP A 104 -5.50 2.11 -5.95
C ASP A 104 -5.75 0.80 -6.68
N VAL A 105 -6.52 0.88 -7.76
CA VAL A 105 -6.80 -0.27 -8.63
C VAL A 105 -6.55 0.16 -10.06
N VAL A 106 -5.80 -0.64 -10.80
CA VAL A 106 -5.69 -0.41 -12.24
C VAL A 106 -7.03 -0.82 -12.85
N PRO A 107 -7.80 0.12 -13.42
CA PRO A 107 -8.96 -0.29 -14.20
C PRO A 107 -8.44 -1.16 -15.33
N PHE A 108 -9.01 -2.35 -15.49
CA PHE A 108 -8.82 -3.10 -16.73
C PHE A 108 -9.50 -2.27 -17.82
N GLU A 109 -8.76 -1.31 -18.40
CA GLU A 109 -9.19 -0.67 -19.63
C GLU A 109 -9.32 -1.80 -20.64
N GLU A 110 -10.57 -2.15 -20.95
CA GLU A 110 -10.93 -3.00 -22.05
C GLU A 110 -10.34 -2.33 -23.29
N THR A 111 -9.12 -2.73 -23.64
CA THR A 111 -8.47 -2.26 -24.84
C THR A 111 -9.34 -2.81 -25.96
N ASN A 112 -10.21 -1.95 -26.50
CA ASN A 112 -10.82 -2.16 -27.80
C ASN A 112 -9.66 -2.26 -28.79
N PHE A 113 -9.09 -3.46 -28.90
CA PHE A 113 -8.29 -3.87 -30.02
C PHE A 113 -9.29 -3.90 -31.17
N ASP A 114 -9.37 -2.79 -31.90
CA ASP A 114 -10.09 -2.71 -33.17
C ASP A 114 -9.41 -3.71 -34.13
N ALA A 115 -9.93 -4.93 -34.10
CA ALA A 115 -9.57 -6.03 -34.96
C ALA A 115 -10.72 -6.23 -35.97
N THR A 116 -10.94 -5.22 -36.81
CA THR A 116 -11.73 -5.34 -38.04
C THR A 116 -10.91 -4.74 -39.18
N ALA A 117 -9.85 -5.41 -39.64
CA ALA A 117 -9.83 -6.37 -40.77
C ALA A 117 -9.87 -5.67 -42.17
N PRO A 118 -9.72 -6.38 -43.30
CA PRO A 118 -8.52 -6.34 -44.13
C PRO A 118 -8.69 -5.70 -45.53
N THR A 119 -7.55 -5.40 -46.17
CA THR A 119 -7.27 -5.37 -47.63
C THR A 119 -8.42 -5.17 -48.63
N ALA A 120 -8.32 -4.09 -49.42
CA ALA A 120 -8.73 -4.11 -50.84
C ALA A 120 -7.79 -3.24 -51.70
N VAL A 121 -6.94 -3.93 -52.45
CA VAL A 121 -6.32 -3.45 -53.69
C VAL A 121 -7.39 -3.34 -54.78
N ALA A 122 -7.48 -2.21 -55.49
CA ALA A 122 -7.86 -2.18 -56.91
C ALA A 122 -7.60 -0.78 -57.51
N ALA A 123 -6.91 -0.79 -58.65
CA ALA A 123 -6.58 0.35 -59.48
C ALA A 123 -7.78 0.87 -60.28
N SER A 124 -7.73 2.15 -60.66
CA SER A 124 -8.18 2.67 -61.97
C SER A 124 -7.53 4.03 -62.22
#